data_AF-A0A8B3C9K5-F1
#
_entry.id   AF-A0A8B3C9K5-F1
#
_cell.length_a   1.000
_cell.length_b   1.000
_cell.length_c   1.000
_cell.angle_alpha   90.00
_cell.angle_beta   90.00
_cell.angle_gamma   90.00
#
_symmetry.space_group_name_H-M   'P 1'
#
loop_
_entity.id
_entity.type
_entity.pdbx_description
1 polymer ?
#
loop_
_entity_poly.entity_id
_entity_poly.type
_entity_poly.pdbx_seq_one_letter_code
_entity_poly.pdbx_strand_id
1 'polypeptide(L)'
;MNITVQYPITDCRLFLHKSGKLRKPYFVSPDTEGREYIRHFGAMQGRHFQEYYYCVGENTFCNARHALRFSRPPSFYKDQIACLKRCANRFYSDGGILGKFEVKSAYRIQPDRLNPENGSAYRQLLDFHFGHEVRINDAKGGNVRASFSDAGPALAKLYLYGSTACGSLHEIRKYWVQSGQSIVIVEEHAKRASDFRRLPAGATEVLLKDQWSAQYLRLYRYTYDGIPCWIIEILSNAPEAKKMCRNLKTLLLRIHAEKQSVIKALEFLSINKDNEAVDIRKATHFIKNTLVKLQKDRRFDLKQSDIVNIAFEADDSFSQDDYRRLRQAVLDLNNRYIIEDFDCIFAQIDFDALCEAYYCQINEDEDEIPEAIRAPLEEVVHSRSKLKFKQFSKRYRSILEGCASSALFEIIKYGAVSVIGGI
;
A
#
# COMPACT_ATOMS: atom_id res chain seq x y z
N MET A 1 -0.54 -7.50 -20.95
CA MET A 1 -0.67 -6.74 -19.70
C MET A 1 -0.41 -7.68 -18.53
N ASN A 2 0.21 -7.19 -17.45
CA ASN A 2 0.29 -7.94 -16.19
C ASN A 2 -0.51 -7.21 -15.12
N ILE A 3 -1.22 -7.96 -14.29
CA ILE A 3 -1.94 -7.45 -13.13
C ILE A 3 -1.35 -8.15 -11.90
N THR A 4 -0.90 -7.35 -10.93
CA THR A 4 -0.47 -7.85 -9.62
C THR A 4 -1.43 -7.33 -8.57
N VAL A 5 -2.12 -8.22 -7.87
CA VAL A 5 -2.91 -7.87 -6.69
C VAL A 5 -2.16 -8.34 -5.46
N GLN A 6 -2.05 -7.47 -4.47
CA GLN A 6 -1.48 -7.80 -3.17
C GLN A 6 -2.53 -7.69 -2.07
N TYR A 7 -2.56 -8.70 -1.21
CA TYR A 7 -3.26 -8.71 0.07
C TYR A 7 -2.21 -8.60 1.20
N PRO A 8 -2.06 -7.45 1.86
CA PRO A 8 -1.24 -7.32 3.04
C PRO A 8 -1.77 -8.20 4.16
N ILE A 9 -0.88 -8.90 4.87
CA ILE A 9 -1.22 -9.75 6.01
C ILE A 9 -0.45 -9.23 7.22
N THR A 10 -1.11 -8.96 8.33
CA THR A 10 -0.51 -8.44 9.56
C THR A 10 -0.68 -9.46 10.67
N ASP A 11 0.44 -9.92 11.24
CA ASP A 11 0.49 -10.95 12.28
C ASP A 11 0.77 -10.34 13.67
N CYS A 12 -0.29 -9.88 14.32
CA CYS A 12 -0.25 -9.22 15.63
C CYS A 12 0.07 -10.18 16.79
N ARG A 13 0.17 -11.49 16.53
CA ARG A 13 0.59 -12.48 17.54
C ARG A 13 1.95 -12.20 18.16
N LEU A 14 2.81 -11.44 17.46
CA LEU A 14 4.11 -11.05 17.99
C LEU A 14 4.04 -10.01 19.11
N PHE A 15 2.89 -9.37 19.28
CA PHE A 15 2.59 -8.54 20.45
C PHE A 15 2.12 -9.37 21.63
N LEU A 16 1.83 -10.67 21.48
CA LEU A 16 1.35 -11.50 22.59
C LEU A 16 2.50 -12.21 23.29
N HIS A 17 2.40 -12.36 24.62
CA HIS A 17 3.36 -13.16 25.40
C HIS A 17 3.31 -14.65 25.03
N LYS A 18 2.12 -15.17 24.71
CA LYS A 18 1.89 -16.53 24.20
C LYS A 18 0.94 -16.46 23.01
N SER A 19 1.35 -17.03 21.88
CA SER A 19 0.58 -16.87 20.63
C SER A 19 0.42 -18.13 19.78
N GLY A 20 1.09 -19.22 20.15
CA GLY A 20 1.09 -20.46 19.37
C GLY A 20 1.75 -20.34 17.99
N LYS A 21 2.37 -19.21 17.63
CA LYS A 21 3.05 -19.03 16.33
C LYS A 21 4.23 -20.00 16.23
N LEU A 22 4.31 -20.70 15.10
CA LEU A 22 5.41 -21.59 14.80
C LEU A 22 6.73 -20.82 14.63
N ARG A 23 7.83 -21.42 15.11
CA ARG A 23 9.19 -20.87 14.91
C ARG A 23 9.72 -21.06 13.49
N LYS A 24 9.17 -22.02 12.73
CA LYS A 24 9.50 -22.31 11.34
C LYS A 24 8.28 -22.10 10.42
N PRO A 25 8.47 -21.69 9.15
CA PRO A 25 9.77 -21.45 8.50
C PRO A 25 10.47 -20.18 9.02
N TYR A 26 11.80 -20.15 8.91
CA TYR A 26 12.60 -18.98 9.29
C TYR A 26 12.53 -17.94 8.18
N PHE A 27 11.51 -17.10 8.19
CA PHE A 27 11.28 -16.14 7.11
C PHE A 27 12.45 -15.17 6.81
N VAL A 28 13.28 -14.87 7.81
CA VAL A 28 14.45 -13.99 7.65
C VAL A 28 15.54 -14.64 6.80
N SER A 29 15.69 -15.97 6.88
CA SER A 29 16.66 -16.75 6.11
C SER A 29 16.17 -18.20 5.98
N PRO A 30 15.12 -18.43 5.16
CA PRO A 30 14.50 -19.73 5.08
C PRO A 30 15.38 -20.66 4.26
N ASP A 31 15.26 -21.95 4.52
CA ASP A 31 15.81 -22.95 3.63
C ASP A 31 15.03 -22.99 2.30
N THR A 32 15.72 -22.64 1.21
CA THR A 32 15.14 -22.60 -0.14
C THR A 32 15.27 -23.90 -0.94
N GLU A 33 15.83 -24.96 -0.35
CA GLU A 33 15.92 -26.30 -0.96
C GLU A 33 14.59 -27.07 -0.86
N GLY A 34 13.51 -26.41 -0.44
CA GLY A 34 12.17 -26.99 -0.34
C GLY A 34 11.88 -27.72 0.97
N ARG A 35 12.81 -27.74 1.93
CA ARG A 35 12.61 -28.32 3.27
C ARG A 35 11.73 -27.47 4.18
N GLU A 36 11.75 -26.15 3.99
CA GLU A 36 10.87 -25.24 4.70
C GLU A 36 9.65 -24.86 3.86
N TYR A 37 8.47 -24.85 4.50
CA TYR A 37 7.20 -24.56 3.87
C TYR A 37 6.20 -23.96 4.86
N ILE A 38 5.19 -23.28 4.32
CA ILE A 38 4.02 -22.86 5.09
C ILE A 38 2.88 -23.82 4.76
N ARG A 39 2.28 -24.43 5.79
CA ARG A 39 1.14 -25.35 5.61
C ARG A 39 0.02 -24.68 4.82
N HIS A 40 -0.59 -25.42 3.90
CA HIS A 40 -1.62 -24.97 2.96
C HIS A 40 -1.20 -23.96 1.88
N PHE A 41 0.01 -23.40 1.95
CA PHE A 41 0.53 -22.47 0.96
C PHE A 41 1.52 -23.15 0.01
N GLY A 42 2.64 -23.66 0.54
CA GLY A 42 3.70 -24.30 -0.25
C GLY A 42 5.12 -24.04 0.27
N ALA A 43 6.10 -24.50 -0.49
CA ALA A 43 7.52 -24.46 -0.15
C ALA A 43 8.12 -23.06 -0.27
N MET A 44 9.14 -22.79 0.56
CA MET A 44 10.02 -21.63 0.43
C MET A 44 10.92 -21.78 -0.80
N GLN A 45 11.10 -20.71 -1.55
CA GLN A 45 11.87 -20.66 -2.78
C GLN A 45 12.72 -19.38 -2.80
N GLY A 46 13.92 -19.50 -3.39
CA GLY A 46 14.73 -18.34 -3.75
C GLY A 46 14.22 -17.71 -5.05
N ARG A 47 14.37 -16.39 -5.19
CA ARG A 47 14.24 -15.73 -6.48
C ARG A 47 15.43 -16.12 -7.35
N HIS A 48 15.17 -16.53 -8.58
CA HIS A 48 16.20 -16.83 -9.59
C HIS A 48 17.10 -15.63 -9.96
N PHE A 49 16.83 -14.42 -9.46
CA PHE A 49 17.62 -13.22 -9.70
C PHE A 49 18.13 -12.67 -8.37
N GLN A 50 19.45 -12.65 -8.19
CA GLN A 50 20.12 -12.24 -6.94
C GLN A 50 20.60 -10.77 -6.92
N GLU A 51 20.45 -10.01 -8.01
CA GLU A 51 20.97 -8.63 -8.10
C GLU A 51 20.12 -7.56 -7.37
N TYR A 52 19.21 -7.96 -6.47
CA TYR A 52 18.31 -7.04 -5.79
C TYR A 52 18.85 -6.63 -4.42
N TYR A 53 19.59 -5.51 -4.39
CA TYR A 53 20.01 -4.87 -3.14
C TYR A 53 18.87 -4.06 -2.45
N TYR A 54 17.77 -3.79 -3.17
CA TYR A 54 16.80 -2.76 -2.77
C TYR A 54 15.69 -3.21 -1.79
N CYS A 55 15.45 -4.51 -1.64
CA CYS A 55 14.45 -5.07 -0.72
C CYS A 55 15.04 -6.31 -0.05
N VAL A 56 16.05 -6.07 0.80
CA VAL A 56 16.74 -7.11 1.59
C VAL A 56 15.71 -7.99 2.29
N GLY A 57 15.86 -9.31 2.12
CA GLY A 57 14.96 -10.32 2.68
C GLY A 57 13.82 -10.76 1.75
N GLU A 58 13.45 -10.00 0.71
CA GLU A 58 12.40 -10.44 -0.25
C GLU A 58 12.90 -11.35 -1.37
N ASN A 59 14.19 -11.71 -1.31
CA ASN A 59 14.82 -12.66 -2.21
C ASN A 59 14.32 -14.08 -1.99
N THR A 60 13.67 -14.35 -0.86
CA THR A 60 12.99 -15.60 -0.57
C THR A 60 11.48 -15.37 -0.46
N PHE A 61 10.70 -16.34 -0.89
CA PHE A 61 9.24 -16.30 -0.81
C PHE A 61 8.67 -17.71 -0.75
N CYS A 62 7.49 -17.87 -0.16
CA CYS A 62 6.70 -19.09 -0.27
C CYS A 62 5.97 -19.11 -1.62
N ASN A 63 6.14 -20.19 -2.39
CA ASN A 63 5.34 -20.45 -3.57
C ASN A 63 3.93 -20.85 -3.15
N ALA A 64 3.03 -19.88 -3.11
CA ALA A 64 1.73 -20.00 -2.48
C ALA A 64 0.61 -20.41 -3.45
N ARG A 65 0.95 -21.21 -4.48
CA ARG A 65 -0.02 -21.68 -5.49
C ARG A 65 -1.15 -22.53 -4.91
N HIS A 66 -0.94 -23.15 -3.74
CA HIS A 66 -1.98 -23.93 -3.08
C HIS A 66 -2.97 -23.05 -2.31
N ALA A 67 -2.55 -21.88 -1.81
CA ALA A 67 -3.39 -21.06 -0.95
C ALA A 67 -4.61 -20.47 -1.65
N LEU A 68 -4.45 -20.02 -2.91
CA LEU A 68 -5.53 -19.39 -3.70
C LEU A 68 -5.53 -19.93 -5.13
N ARG A 69 -6.70 -20.27 -5.65
CA ARG A 69 -6.88 -20.74 -7.03
C ARG A 69 -8.14 -20.12 -7.63
N PHE A 70 -8.12 -19.79 -8.92
CA PHE A 70 -9.34 -19.45 -9.64
C PHE A 70 -10.30 -20.65 -9.64
N SER A 71 -11.57 -20.43 -9.33
CA SER A 71 -12.61 -21.49 -9.38
C SER A 71 -12.72 -22.10 -10.77
N ARG A 72 -12.63 -21.25 -11.80
CA ARG A 72 -12.49 -21.60 -13.20
C ARG A 72 -11.44 -20.68 -13.82
N PRO A 73 -10.40 -21.19 -14.48
CA PRO A 73 -9.36 -20.31 -14.99
C PRO A 73 -9.93 -19.38 -16.07
N PRO A 74 -9.56 -18.09 -16.09
CA PRO A 74 -10.06 -17.12 -17.07
C PRO A 74 -9.84 -17.53 -18.53
N SER A 75 -8.84 -18.38 -18.80
CA SER A 75 -8.53 -18.90 -20.14
C SER A 75 -9.55 -19.89 -20.70
N PHE A 76 -10.52 -20.36 -19.91
CA PHE A 76 -11.52 -21.36 -20.36
C PHE A 76 -12.68 -20.75 -21.14
N TYR A 77 -12.84 -19.43 -21.11
CA TYR A 77 -13.95 -18.76 -21.74
C TYR A 77 -13.51 -18.19 -23.10
N LYS A 78 -14.10 -18.68 -24.19
CA LYS A 78 -13.72 -18.32 -25.57
C LYS A 78 -14.09 -16.88 -25.96
N ASP A 79 -15.13 -16.30 -25.34
CA ASP A 79 -15.67 -14.97 -25.66
C ASP A 79 -15.28 -13.87 -24.66
N GLN A 80 -14.08 -13.93 -24.08
CA GLN A 80 -13.64 -12.94 -23.08
C GLN A 80 -12.71 -11.89 -23.66
N ILE A 81 -12.76 -10.69 -23.06
CA ILE A 81 -11.86 -9.58 -23.40
C ILE A 81 -10.38 -9.88 -23.14
N ALA A 82 -10.06 -10.90 -22.34
CA ALA A 82 -8.69 -11.32 -22.08
C ALA A 82 -8.57 -12.81 -21.75
N CYS A 83 -7.39 -13.36 -22.04
CA CYS A 83 -7.03 -14.75 -21.75
C CYS A 83 -5.85 -14.78 -20.77
N LEU A 84 -6.04 -15.43 -19.61
CA LEU A 84 -4.98 -15.64 -18.63
C LEU A 84 -3.92 -16.60 -19.18
N LYS A 85 -2.68 -16.13 -19.32
CA LYS A 85 -1.55 -16.93 -19.81
C LYS A 85 -0.70 -17.52 -18.70
N ARG A 86 -0.56 -16.80 -17.60
CA ARG A 86 0.24 -17.23 -16.45
C ARG A 86 -0.34 -16.66 -15.18
N CYS A 87 -0.38 -17.47 -14.14
CA CYS A 87 -0.67 -17.04 -12.78
C CYS A 87 0.43 -17.53 -11.85
N ALA A 88 0.92 -16.67 -10.98
CA ALA A 88 1.87 -17.03 -9.94
C ALA A 88 1.45 -16.38 -8.62
N ASN A 89 1.38 -17.19 -7.56
CA ASN A 89 1.06 -16.73 -6.23
C ASN A 89 2.30 -16.78 -5.37
N ARG A 90 2.55 -15.73 -4.60
CA ARG A 90 3.70 -15.64 -3.71
C ARG A 90 3.25 -15.14 -2.36
N PHE A 91 3.81 -15.74 -1.31
CA PHE A 91 3.70 -15.17 0.02
C PHE A 91 5.08 -14.80 0.53
N TYR A 92 5.21 -13.59 1.03
CA TYR A 92 6.41 -13.12 1.72
C TYR A 92 6.04 -12.75 3.16
N SER A 93 6.96 -12.97 4.09
CA SER A 93 6.91 -12.39 5.43
C SER A 93 8.31 -11.96 5.82
N ASP A 94 8.42 -10.90 6.63
CA ASP A 94 9.70 -10.47 7.19
C ASP A 94 10.08 -11.24 8.47
N GLY A 95 9.31 -12.29 8.82
CA GLY A 95 9.44 -13.02 10.08
C GLY A 95 8.89 -12.26 11.29
N GLY A 96 8.65 -10.97 11.13
CA GLY A 96 7.95 -10.11 12.06
C GLY A 96 6.44 -10.11 11.79
N ILE A 97 5.87 -8.91 11.89
CA ILE A 97 4.43 -8.65 11.83
C ILE A 97 3.96 -8.56 10.38
N LEU A 98 4.85 -8.25 9.44
CA LEU A 98 4.48 -8.01 8.05
C LEU A 98 4.51 -9.31 7.24
N GLY A 99 3.39 -9.58 6.59
CA GLY A 99 3.25 -10.52 5.48
C GLY A 99 2.61 -9.86 4.27
N LYS A 100 2.80 -10.45 3.10
CA LYS A 100 2.09 -10.04 1.88
C LYS A 100 1.86 -11.24 0.98
N PHE A 101 0.62 -11.37 0.52
CA PHE A 101 0.23 -12.35 -0.48
C PHE A 101 0.06 -11.64 -1.83
N GLU A 102 0.80 -12.07 -2.85
CA GLU A 102 0.77 -11.49 -4.19
C GLU A 102 0.19 -12.51 -5.17
N VAL A 103 -0.81 -12.11 -5.95
CA VAL A 103 -1.30 -12.84 -7.13
C VAL A 103 -0.86 -12.09 -8.37
N LYS A 104 -0.02 -12.73 -9.20
CA LYS A 104 0.50 -12.16 -10.45
C LYS A 104 -0.15 -12.85 -11.63
N SER A 105 -0.92 -12.11 -12.39
CA SER A 105 -1.69 -12.59 -13.53
C SER A 105 -1.20 -11.92 -14.81
N ALA A 106 -0.76 -12.72 -15.78
CA ALA A 106 -0.37 -12.25 -17.10
C ALA A 106 -1.49 -12.52 -18.09
N TYR A 107 -1.98 -11.45 -18.73
CA TYR A 107 -3.09 -11.51 -19.68
C TYR A 107 -2.64 -11.20 -21.11
N ARG A 108 -3.17 -11.99 -22.05
CA ARG A 108 -3.25 -11.63 -23.47
C ARG A 108 -4.64 -10.99 -23.68
N ILE A 109 -4.65 -9.74 -24.11
CA ILE A 109 -5.88 -8.98 -24.36
C ILE A 109 -6.40 -9.32 -25.75
N GLN A 110 -7.73 -9.28 -25.92
CA GLN A 110 -8.44 -9.39 -27.20
C GLN A 110 -9.06 -8.02 -27.53
N PRO A 111 -8.34 -7.16 -28.28
CA PRO A 111 -8.77 -5.77 -28.49
C PRO A 111 -10.14 -5.63 -29.18
N ASP A 112 -10.45 -6.56 -30.09
CA ASP A 112 -11.72 -6.67 -30.82
C ASP A 112 -12.92 -6.89 -29.90
N ARG A 113 -12.69 -7.34 -28.66
CA ARG A 113 -13.73 -7.61 -27.66
C ARG A 113 -13.89 -6.47 -26.64
N LEU A 114 -13.01 -5.47 -26.65
CA LEU A 114 -13.14 -4.30 -25.79
C LEU A 114 -14.24 -3.39 -26.32
N ASN A 115 -15.14 -2.92 -25.47
CA ASN A 115 -16.17 -1.96 -25.86
C ASN A 115 -15.73 -0.54 -25.43
N PRO A 116 -15.43 0.39 -26.37
CA PRO A 116 -15.07 1.77 -26.03
C PRO A 116 -16.15 2.53 -25.26
N GLU A 117 -17.42 2.12 -25.37
CA GLU A 117 -18.56 2.72 -24.64
C GLU A 117 -18.58 2.29 -23.16
N ASN A 118 -17.99 1.13 -22.84
CA ASN A 118 -17.90 0.62 -21.46
C ASN A 118 -16.72 1.21 -20.67
N GLY A 119 -16.20 2.36 -21.11
CA GLY A 119 -15.09 3.06 -20.46
C GLY A 119 -13.70 2.55 -20.86
N SER A 120 -12.69 2.84 -20.03
CA SER A 120 -11.31 2.50 -20.35
C SER A 120 -11.07 0.99 -20.39
N ALA A 121 -10.17 0.56 -21.28
CA ALA A 121 -9.76 -0.84 -21.35
C ALA A 121 -9.13 -1.33 -20.02
N TYR A 122 -8.47 -0.44 -19.28
CA TYR A 122 -8.01 -0.70 -17.91
C TYR A 122 -9.16 -1.06 -16.96
N ARG A 123 -10.24 -0.27 -16.95
CA ARG A 123 -11.41 -0.53 -16.11
C ARG A 123 -12.04 -1.88 -16.45
N GLN A 124 -12.31 -2.12 -17.74
CA GLN A 124 -12.90 -3.38 -18.22
C GLN A 124 -12.05 -4.60 -17.84
N LEU A 125 -10.72 -4.49 -17.92
CA LEU A 125 -9.83 -5.58 -17.51
C LEU A 125 -9.79 -5.82 -16.01
N LEU A 126 -9.90 -4.76 -15.21
CA LEU A 126 -10.03 -4.90 -13.76
C LEU A 126 -11.39 -5.53 -13.40
N ASP A 127 -12.48 -5.09 -14.04
CA ASP A 127 -13.81 -5.72 -13.89
C ASP A 127 -13.76 -7.20 -14.23
N PHE A 128 -13.11 -7.57 -15.34
CA PHE A 128 -12.88 -8.95 -15.72
C PHE A 128 -12.02 -9.71 -14.70
N HIS A 129 -10.91 -9.12 -14.24
CA HIS A 129 -10.01 -9.77 -13.29
C HIS A 129 -10.68 -10.01 -11.93
N PHE A 130 -11.33 -9.00 -11.39
CA PHE A 130 -11.98 -9.04 -10.08
C PHE A 130 -13.34 -9.75 -10.09
N GLY A 131 -13.99 -9.85 -11.25
CA GLY A 131 -15.22 -10.62 -11.45
C GLY A 131 -15.05 -12.14 -11.36
N HIS A 132 -13.82 -12.64 -11.25
CA HIS A 132 -13.58 -14.07 -11.06
C HIS A 132 -13.74 -14.53 -9.60
N GLU A 133 -14.48 -15.61 -9.41
CA GLU A 133 -14.51 -16.33 -8.13
C GLU A 133 -13.19 -17.09 -7.89
N VAL A 134 -12.69 -17.02 -6.67
CA VAL A 134 -11.51 -17.76 -6.21
C VAL A 134 -11.86 -18.73 -5.09
N ARG A 135 -11.03 -19.77 -4.97
CA ARG A 135 -11.04 -20.75 -3.89
C ARG A 135 -9.80 -20.57 -3.05
N ILE A 136 -10.00 -20.38 -1.75
CA ILE A 136 -8.94 -20.35 -0.75
C ILE A 136 -9.02 -21.67 0.03
N ASN A 137 -7.91 -22.37 0.21
CA ASN A 137 -7.92 -23.60 1.02
C ASN A 137 -8.40 -23.29 2.45
N ASP A 138 -9.12 -24.24 3.04
CA ASP A 138 -9.44 -24.20 4.47
C ASP A 138 -8.46 -25.10 5.25
N ALA A 139 -8.18 -24.71 6.49
CA ALA A 139 -7.27 -25.44 7.37
C ALA A 139 -7.76 -26.86 7.70
N LYS A 140 -9.08 -27.10 7.59
CA LYS A 140 -9.72 -28.40 7.82
C LYS A 140 -9.82 -29.29 6.57
N GLY A 141 -9.15 -28.92 5.47
CA GLY A 141 -9.11 -29.73 4.23
C GLY A 141 -10.17 -29.38 3.18
N GLY A 142 -11.03 -28.38 3.43
CA GLY A 142 -11.97 -27.84 2.46
C GLY A 142 -11.42 -26.65 1.64
N ASN A 143 -12.33 -25.88 1.04
CA ASN A 143 -12.03 -24.55 0.51
C ASN A 143 -13.18 -23.57 0.79
N VAL A 144 -12.84 -22.30 0.92
CA VAL A 144 -13.77 -21.18 0.97
C VAL A 144 -13.77 -20.50 -0.39
N ARG A 145 -14.97 -20.21 -0.91
CA ARG A 145 -15.13 -19.40 -2.11
C ARG A 145 -15.25 -17.93 -1.71
N ALA A 146 -14.60 -17.06 -2.47
CA ALA A 146 -14.67 -15.62 -2.29
C ALA A 146 -14.62 -14.94 -3.67
N SER A 147 -15.10 -13.70 -3.73
CA SER A 147 -14.72 -12.77 -4.79
C SER A 147 -13.20 -12.60 -4.76
N PHE A 148 -12.61 -12.24 -5.90
CA PHE A 148 -11.19 -11.95 -5.94
C PHE A 148 -10.86 -10.77 -5.00
N SER A 149 -11.65 -9.70 -5.04
CA SER A 149 -11.47 -8.50 -4.19
C SER A 149 -11.44 -8.82 -2.69
N ASP A 150 -12.26 -9.77 -2.24
CA ASP A 150 -12.46 -10.06 -0.80
C ASP A 150 -11.69 -11.30 -0.32
N ALA A 151 -10.70 -11.76 -1.08
CA ALA A 151 -9.90 -12.94 -0.71
C ALA A 151 -9.00 -12.72 0.51
N GLY A 152 -8.68 -11.46 0.85
CA GLY A 152 -7.74 -11.08 1.91
C GLY A 152 -8.04 -11.71 3.28
N PRO A 153 -9.24 -11.52 3.87
CA PRO A 153 -9.60 -12.13 5.15
C PRO A 153 -9.47 -13.66 5.19
N ALA A 154 -9.83 -14.35 4.10
CA ALA A 154 -9.68 -15.80 4.01
C ALA A 154 -8.20 -16.22 3.97
N LEU A 155 -7.35 -15.47 3.26
CA LEU A 155 -5.91 -15.68 3.21
C LEU A 155 -5.23 -15.43 4.57
N ALA A 156 -5.62 -14.36 5.28
CA ALA A 156 -5.15 -14.06 6.63
C ALA A 156 -5.50 -15.19 7.61
N LYS A 157 -6.74 -15.67 7.54
CA LYS A 157 -7.17 -16.84 8.29
C LYS A 157 -6.32 -18.06 7.93
N LEU A 158 -6.16 -18.39 6.65
CA LEU A 158 -5.35 -19.53 6.23
C LEU A 158 -3.90 -19.43 6.74
N TYR A 159 -3.30 -18.23 6.72
CA TYR A 159 -1.97 -18.00 7.28
C TYR A 159 -1.93 -18.25 8.79
N LEU A 160 -2.91 -17.74 9.56
CA LEU A 160 -3.02 -17.97 11.00
C LEU A 160 -3.00 -19.47 11.32
N TYR A 161 -3.85 -20.28 10.68
CA TYR A 161 -3.85 -21.73 10.88
C TYR A 161 -2.54 -22.38 10.40
N GLY A 162 -2.08 -22.01 9.21
CA GLY A 162 -0.88 -22.57 8.60
C GLY A 162 0.39 -22.34 9.43
N SER A 163 0.41 -21.28 10.23
CA SER A 163 1.54 -20.85 11.07
C SER A 163 1.29 -20.99 12.58
N THR A 164 0.26 -21.72 13.03
CA THR A 164 0.00 -21.99 14.47
C THR A 164 0.32 -23.43 14.84
N ALA A 165 0.99 -23.68 15.96
CA ALA A 165 1.24 -25.04 16.45
C ALA A 165 -0.05 -25.84 16.62
N CYS A 166 -0.04 -27.13 16.28
CA CYS A 166 -1.25 -27.98 16.28
C CYS A 166 -1.96 -27.96 17.64
N GLY A 167 -1.18 -28.04 18.73
CA GLY A 167 -1.69 -27.98 20.10
C GLY A 167 -2.34 -26.65 20.50
N SER A 168 -2.11 -25.56 19.77
CA SER A 168 -2.66 -24.22 20.06
C SER A 168 -3.81 -23.81 19.13
N LEU A 169 -4.24 -24.69 18.22
CA LEU A 169 -5.29 -24.36 17.24
C LEU A 169 -6.65 -24.05 17.87
N HIS A 170 -6.92 -24.54 19.09
CA HIS A 170 -8.17 -24.30 19.80
C HIS A 170 -8.23 -22.91 20.46
N GLU A 171 -7.08 -22.24 20.61
CA GLU A 171 -6.96 -20.93 21.28
C GLU A 171 -6.92 -19.76 20.29
N ILE A 172 -6.86 -20.03 18.99
CA ILE A 172 -6.68 -19.00 17.98
C ILE A 172 -7.84 -18.00 17.98
N ARG A 173 -7.49 -16.73 17.82
CA ARG A 173 -8.47 -15.66 17.60
C ARG A 173 -8.28 -15.08 16.21
N LYS A 174 -9.38 -14.88 15.47
CA LYS A 174 -9.34 -14.41 14.07
C LYS A 174 -8.63 -13.06 13.93
N TYR A 175 -8.73 -12.19 14.93
CA TYR A 175 -8.10 -10.87 14.93
C TYR A 175 -6.59 -10.89 15.20
N TRP A 176 -6.00 -12.05 15.51
CA TRP A 176 -4.54 -12.17 15.71
C TRP A 176 -3.75 -12.05 14.41
N VAL A 177 -4.34 -12.43 13.28
CA VAL A 177 -3.79 -12.19 11.94
C VAL A 177 -4.87 -11.56 11.09
N GLN A 178 -4.60 -10.37 10.56
CA GLN A 178 -5.56 -9.57 9.83
C GLN A 178 -5.08 -9.32 8.40
N SER A 179 -6.03 -9.12 7.48
CA SER A 179 -5.72 -8.61 6.14
C SER A 179 -5.82 -7.09 6.15
N GLY A 180 -4.85 -6.41 5.55
CA GLY A 180 -4.97 -5.01 5.16
C GLY A 180 -5.82 -4.83 3.91
N GLN A 181 -6.06 -3.57 3.53
CA GLN A 181 -6.65 -3.21 2.24
C GLN A 181 -5.75 -3.72 1.10
N SER A 182 -6.36 -4.30 0.07
CA SER A 182 -5.62 -4.77 -1.11
C SER A 182 -5.08 -3.60 -1.94
N ILE A 183 -4.07 -3.86 -2.76
CA ILE A 183 -3.60 -2.92 -3.79
C ILE A 183 -3.45 -3.68 -5.11
N VAL A 184 -3.74 -3.00 -6.23
CA VAL A 184 -3.53 -3.54 -7.58
C VAL A 184 -2.51 -2.72 -8.35
N ILE A 185 -1.65 -3.40 -9.10
CA ILE A 185 -0.70 -2.80 -10.02
C ILE A 185 -0.88 -3.41 -11.40
N VAL A 186 -1.14 -2.56 -12.38
CA VAL A 186 -1.25 -2.90 -13.79
C VAL A 186 0.04 -2.50 -14.49
N GLU A 187 0.66 -3.44 -15.21
CA GLU A 187 1.85 -3.20 -16.03
C GLU A 187 1.49 -3.38 -17.51
N GLU A 188 1.74 -2.34 -18.30
CA GLU A 188 1.51 -2.30 -19.73
C GLU A 188 2.75 -1.84 -20.50
N HIS A 189 2.92 -2.33 -21.73
CA HIS A 189 3.97 -1.83 -22.63
C HIS A 189 3.37 -0.87 -23.67
N ALA A 190 3.91 0.34 -23.77
CA ALA A 190 3.42 1.42 -24.64
C ALA A 190 3.36 1.04 -26.13
N LYS A 191 4.20 0.09 -26.59
CA LYS A 191 4.16 -0.41 -27.98
C LYS A 191 2.87 -1.18 -28.33
N ARG A 192 1.98 -1.43 -27.37
CA ARG A 192 0.64 -2.03 -27.58
C ARG A 192 -0.49 -1.03 -27.33
N ALA A 193 -0.15 0.24 -27.14
CA ALA A 193 -1.05 1.26 -26.60
C ALA A 193 -2.06 1.85 -27.61
N SER A 194 -2.31 1.27 -28.79
CA SER A 194 -3.43 1.75 -29.61
C SER A 194 -4.78 1.55 -28.92
N ASP A 195 -4.90 0.50 -28.10
CA ASP A 195 -6.16 0.05 -27.52
C ASP A 195 -6.36 0.53 -26.07
N PHE A 196 -5.30 1.05 -25.44
CA PHE A 196 -5.24 1.48 -24.03
C PHE A 196 -4.97 2.99 -23.85
N ARG A 197 -5.07 3.80 -24.91
CA ARG A 197 -4.80 5.26 -24.84
C ARG A 197 -5.67 6.00 -23.83
N ARG A 198 -6.88 5.48 -23.56
CA ARG A 198 -7.79 6.08 -22.60
C ARG A 198 -7.50 5.53 -21.22
N LEU A 199 -6.93 6.37 -20.36
CA LEU A 199 -6.85 6.11 -18.93
C LEU A 199 -8.28 6.02 -18.34
N PRO A 200 -8.47 5.28 -17.23
CA PRO A 200 -9.72 5.36 -16.47
C PRO A 200 -10.07 6.80 -16.08
N ALA A 201 -11.36 7.11 -16.01
CA ALA A 201 -11.82 8.36 -15.43
C ALA A 201 -11.30 8.50 -13.98
N GLY A 202 -10.81 9.69 -13.62
CA GLY A 202 -10.20 9.94 -12.31
C GLY A 202 -8.78 9.40 -12.14
N ALA A 203 -8.17 8.82 -13.19
CA ALA A 203 -6.76 8.49 -13.14
C ALA A 203 -5.91 9.77 -13.23
N THR A 204 -4.92 9.89 -12.34
CA THR A 204 -4.01 11.03 -12.29
C THR A 204 -2.59 10.60 -12.60
N GLU A 205 -1.89 11.34 -13.46
CA GLU A 205 -0.47 11.09 -13.73
C GLU A 205 0.36 11.54 -12.54
N VAL A 206 1.31 10.69 -12.12
CA VAL A 206 2.29 11.01 -11.09
C VAL A 206 3.61 11.28 -11.78
N LEU A 207 3.99 12.56 -11.80
CA LEU A 207 5.22 13.01 -12.46
C LEU A 207 6.45 12.46 -11.73
N LEU A 208 7.26 11.70 -12.46
CA LEU A 208 8.54 11.23 -11.95
C LEU A 208 9.55 12.38 -12.09
N LYS A 209 10.11 12.84 -10.96
CA LYS A 209 10.92 14.08 -10.88
C LYS A 209 12.28 13.97 -11.60
N ASP A 210 12.79 12.77 -11.84
CA ASP A 210 14.03 12.54 -12.58
C ASP A 210 13.75 12.29 -14.07
N GLN A 211 14.38 13.07 -14.96
CA GLN A 211 14.24 12.91 -16.42
C GLN A 211 14.60 11.49 -16.91
N TRP A 212 15.44 10.78 -16.16
CA TRP A 212 15.89 9.41 -16.46
C TRP A 212 14.80 8.35 -16.30
N SER A 213 13.82 8.57 -15.42
CA SER A 213 12.69 7.65 -15.24
C SER A 213 11.57 7.90 -16.24
N ALA A 214 11.32 9.17 -16.58
CA ALA A 214 10.26 9.60 -17.49
C ALA A 214 10.46 9.11 -18.94
N GLN A 215 11.70 8.86 -19.37
CA GLN A 215 11.99 8.24 -20.67
C GLN A 215 11.64 6.73 -20.72
N TYR A 216 11.55 6.07 -19.57
CA TYR A 216 11.34 4.63 -19.48
C TYR A 216 9.92 4.25 -19.06
N LEU A 217 9.31 5.02 -18.16
CA LEU A 217 8.04 4.71 -17.54
C LEU A 217 7.14 5.95 -17.45
N ARG A 218 5.83 5.75 -17.56
CA ARG A 218 4.81 6.67 -17.01
C ARG A 218 4.05 5.97 -15.90
N LEU A 219 3.62 6.75 -14.91
CA LEU A 219 2.96 6.24 -13.73
C LEU A 219 1.64 6.98 -13.53
N TYR A 220 0.58 6.22 -13.36
CA TYR A 220 -0.74 6.76 -13.06
C TYR A 220 -1.29 6.14 -11.78
N ARG A 221 -1.95 6.97 -10.98
CA ARG A 221 -2.78 6.55 -9.85
C ARG A 221 -4.22 6.47 -10.31
N TYR A 222 -4.93 5.46 -9.82
CA TYR A 222 -6.36 5.28 -10.03
C TYR A 222 -6.97 4.58 -8.80
N THR A 223 -8.27 4.72 -8.56
CA THR A 223 -8.99 3.95 -7.53
C THR A 223 -10.04 3.11 -8.23
N TYR A 224 -9.91 1.78 -8.14
CA TYR A 224 -10.85 0.82 -8.69
C TYR A 224 -11.77 0.31 -7.59
N ASP A 225 -13.03 0.77 -7.54
CA ASP A 225 -14.03 0.33 -6.55
C ASP A 225 -13.50 0.33 -5.09
N GLY A 226 -12.82 1.42 -4.72
CA GLY A 226 -12.21 1.58 -3.39
C GLY A 226 -10.87 0.83 -3.21
N ILE A 227 -10.39 0.10 -4.22
CA ILE A 227 -9.07 -0.54 -4.23
C ILE A 227 -8.05 0.41 -4.88
N PRO A 228 -6.98 0.80 -4.16
CA PRO A 228 -5.88 1.57 -4.75
C PRO A 228 -5.26 0.84 -5.93
N CYS A 229 -5.11 1.55 -7.05
CA CYS A 229 -4.59 1.02 -8.31
C CYS A 229 -3.45 1.88 -8.83
N TRP A 230 -2.35 1.23 -9.19
CA TRP A 230 -1.28 1.84 -9.96
C TRP A 230 -1.25 1.30 -11.37
N ILE A 231 -1.09 2.18 -12.35
CA ILE A 231 -0.85 1.81 -13.74
C ILE A 231 0.56 2.24 -14.10
N ILE A 232 1.40 1.27 -14.45
CA ILE A 232 2.78 1.48 -14.90
C ILE A 232 2.81 1.23 -16.40
N GLU A 233 2.96 2.30 -17.17
CA GLU A 233 3.18 2.23 -18.61
C GLU A 233 4.68 2.18 -18.91
N ILE A 234 5.12 1.13 -19.60
CA ILE A 234 6.52 0.88 -19.95
C ILE A 234 6.76 1.38 -21.36
N LEU A 235 7.45 2.52 -21.48
CA LEU A 235 7.71 3.23 -22.74
C LEU A 235 8.81 2.57 -23.58
N SER A 236 9.73 1.85 -22.93
CA SER A 236 10.91 1.25 -23.58
C SER A 236 11.01 -0.26 -23.35
N ASN A 237 11.54 -0.98 -24.34
CA ASN A 237 11.83 -2.42 -24.22
C ASN A 237 13.22 -2.70 -23.62
N ALA A 238 14.00 -1.65 -23.33
CA ALA A 238 15.35 -1.76 -22.78
C ALA A 238 15.35 -2.56 -21.46
N PRO A 239 16.41 -3.35 -21.17
CA PRO A 239 16.57 -4.06 -19.90
C PRO A 239 16.40 -3.16 -18.66
N GLU A 240 16.84 -1.91 -18.77
CA GLU A 240 16.78 -0.86 -17.75
C GLU A 240 15.32 -0.53 -17.40
N ALA A 241 14.45 -0.33 -18.39
CA ALA A 241 13.03 -0.06 -18.17
C ALA A 241 12.34 -1.22 -17.44
N LYS A 242 12.67 -2.47 -17.81
CA LYS A 242 12.16 -3.67 -17.12
C LYS A 242 12.70 -3.80 -15.70
N LYS A 243 13.95 -3.43 -15.46
CA LYS A 243 14.55 -3.40 -14.11
C LYS A 243 13.86 -2.35 -13.26
N MET A 244 13.66 -1.15 -13.80
CA MET A 244 12.99 -0.04 -13.13
C MET A 244 11.54 -0.36 -12.78
N CYS A 245 10.75 -0.84 -13.73
CA CYS A 245 9.36 -1.25 -13.49
C CYS A 245 9.25 -2.30 -12.38
N ARG A 246 10.15 -3.31 -12.39
CA ARG A 246 10.20 -4.33 -11.32
C ARG A 246 10.53 -3.73 -9.95
N ASN A 247 11.48 -2.80 -9.89
CA ASN A 247 11.89 -2.14 -8.65
C ASN A 247 10.76 -1.26 -8.11
N LEU A 248 10.20 -0.38 -8.94
CA LEU A 248 9.09 0.51 -8.59
C LEU A 248 7.90 -0.31 -8.08
N LYS A 249 7.47 -1.34 -8.82
CA LYS A 249 6.40 -2.24 -8.39
C LYS A 249 6.69 -2.87 -7.02
N THR A 250 7.89 -3.39 -6.82
CA THR A 250 8.25 -4.05 -5.54
C THR A 250 8.20 -3.04 -4.38
N LEU A 251 8.64 -1.80 -4.60
CA LEU A 251 8.62 -0.74 -3.61
C LEU A 251 7.20 -0.26 -3.29
N LEU A 252 6.37 0.00 -4.30
CA LEU A 252 4.95 0.37 -4.12
C LEU A 252 4.21 -0.69 -3.31
N LEU A 253 4.41 -1.97 -3.68
CA LEU A 253 3.87 -3.11 -2.95
C LEU A 253 4.39 -3.20 -1.51
N ARG A 254 5.67 -2.90 -1.26
CA ARG A 254 6.25 -2.99 0.09
C ARG A 254 5.75 -1.85 0.98
N ILE A 255 5.72 -0.63 0.47
CA ILE A 255 5.27 0.57 1.18
C ILE A 255 3.80 0.42 1.57
N HIS A 256 2.95 -0.04 0.63
CA HIS A 256 1.54 -0.31 0.92
C HIS A 256 1.37 -1.33 2.05
N ALA A 257 2.11 -2.45 1.97
CA ALA A 257 2.05 -3.48 3.01
C ALA A 257 2.49 -2.94 4.39
N GLU A 258 3.55 -2.14 4.44
CA GLU A 258 4.02 -1.51 5.67
C GLU A 258 3.01 -0.52 6.26
N LYS A 259 2.42 0.35 5.43
CA LYS A 259 1.32 1.25 5.81
C LYS A 259 0.16 0.46 6.42
N GLN A 260 -0.28 -0.59 5.74
CA GLN A 260 -1.38 -1.44 6.19
C GLN A 260 -1.03 -2.19 7.49
N SER A 261 0.23 -2.58 7.69
CA SER A 261 0.65 -3.22 8.94
C SER A 261 0.61 -2.29 10.15
N VAL A 262 0.88 -1.00 9.97
CA VAL A 262 0.70 0.01 11.01
C VAL A 262 -0.78 0.17 11.34
N ILE A 263 -1.63 0.32 10.32
CA ILE A 263 -3.09 0.41 10.48
C ILE A 263 -3.61 -0.79 11.30
N LYS A 264 -3.26 -2.01 10.90
CA LYS A 264 -3.72 -3.23 11.57
C LYS A 264 -3.13 -3.44 12.96
N ALA A 265 -1.90 -2.99 13.21
CA ALA A 265 -1.35 -2.98 14.56
C ALA A 265 -2.10 -2.01 15.49
N LEU A 266 -2.44 -0.81 15.01
CA LEU A 266 -3.22 0.15 15.78
C LEU A 266 -4.64 -0.36 16.06
N GLU A 267 -5.33 -0.93 15.06
CA GLU A 267 -6.64 -1.56 15.26
C GLU A 267 -6.59 -2.69 16.30
N PHE A 268 -5.55 -3.52 16.24
CA PHE A 268 -5.34 -4.59 17.22
C PHE A 268 -5.18 -4.03 18.64
N LEU A 269 -4.40 -2.96 18.81
CA LEU A 269 -4.21 -2.32 20.10
C LEU A 269 -5.49 -1.67 20.64
N SER A 270 -6.26 -0.98 19.79
CA SER A 270 -7.55 -0.38 20.20
C SER A 270 -8.51 -1.43 20.76
N ILE A 271 -8.55 -2.62 20.17
CA ILE A 271 -9.41 -3.72 20.61
C ILE A 271 -8.87 -4.39 21.89
N ASN A 272 -7.55 -4.39 22.10
CA ASN A 272 -6.89 -5.14 23.17
C ASN A 272 -6.18 -4.25 24.20
N LYS A 273 -6.61 -2.98 24.36
CA LYS A 273 -5.95 -2.00 25.23
C LYS A 273 -5.80 -2.45 26.68
N ASP A 274 -6.79 -3.19 27.19
CA ASP A 274 -6.84 -3.66 28.58
C ASP A 274 -6.40 -5.14 28.72
N ASN A 275 -5.88 -5.74 27.64
CA ASN A 275 -5.49 -7.15 27.63
C ASN A 275 -4.04 -7.31 28.11
N GLU A 276 -3.86 -7.79 29.34
CA GLU A 276 -2.54 -8.04 29.95
C GLU A 276 -1.65 -9.02 29.15
N ALA A 277 -2.22 -9.84 28.26
CA ALA A 277 -1.45 -10.72 27.39
C ALA A 277 -0.70 -9.97 26.28
N VAL A 278 -1.04 -8.69 26.03
CA VAL A 278 -0.46 -7.84 25.00
C VAL A 278 0.73 -7.05 25.56
N ASP A 279 1.88 -7.27 24.95
CA ASP A 279 3.11 -6.52 25.13
C ASP A 279 3.03 -5.20 24.34
N ILE A 280 2.45 -4.17 24.98
CA ILE A 280 2.30 -2.82 24.40
C ILE A 280 3.66 -2.25 23.99
N ARG A 281 4.74 -2.56 24.72
CA ARG A 281 6.08 -2.05 24.40
C ARG A 281 6.56 -2.57 23.03
N LYS A 282 6.35 -3.85 22.74
CA LYS A 282 6.66 -4.43 21.41
C LYS A 282 5.82 -3.78 20.31
N ALA A 283 4.54 -3.55 20.56
CA ALA A 283 3.66 -2.94 19.58
C ALA A 283 4.05 -1.49 19.27
N THR A 284 4.27 -0.68 20.31
CA THR A 284 4.75 0.70 20.19
C THR A 284 6.11 0.76 19.48
N HIS A 285 7.03 -0.15 19.79
CA HIS A 285 8.32 -0.23 19.12
C HIS A 285 8.18 -0.56 17.62
N PHE A 286 7.33 -1.52 17.27
CA PHE A 286 7.05 -1.86 15.88
C PHE A 286 6.44 -0.68 15.11
N ILE A 287 5.41 -0.03 15.68
CA ILE A 287 4.71 1.10 15.06
C ILE A 287 5.71 2.23 14.81
N LYS A 288 6.46 2.64 15.85
CA LYS A 288 7.49 3.68 15.74
C LYS A 288 8.50 3.35 14.65
N ASN A 289 9.10 2.16 14.69
CA ASN A 289 10.14 1.80 13.72
C ASN A 289 9.60 1.76 12.30
N THR A 290 8.36 1.28 12.11
CA THR A 290 7.74 1.21 10.78
C THR A 290 7.43 2.61 10.26
N LEU A 291 6.86 3.49 11.09
CA LEU A 291 6.60 4.88 10.71
C LEU A 291 7.90 5.64 10.37
N VAL A 292 8.93 5.53 11.21
CA VAL A 292 10.25 6.12 10.94
C VAL A 292 10.83 5.59 9.63
N LYS A 293 10.69 4.28 9.38
CA LYS A 293 11.16 3.62 8.14
C LYS A 293 10.41 4.11 6.91
N LEU A 294 9.12 4.40 7.03
CA LEU A 294 8.28 4.92 5.96
C LEU A 294 8.63 6.38 5.60
N GLN A 295 9.11 7.17 6.56
CA GLN A 295 9.49 8.57 6.38
C GLN A 295 10.95 8.83 5.99
N LYS A 296 11.79 7.80 5.86
CA LYS A 296 13.20 8.03 5.50
C LYS A 296 13.34 8.58 4.08
N ASP A 297 14.20 9.60 3.94
CA ASP A 297 14.62 10.13 2.63
C ASP A 297 15.46 9.12 1.81
N ARG A 298 16.05 8.12 2.48
CA ARG A 298 16.86 7.04 1.88
C ARG A 298 16.56 5.67 2.50
N ARG A 299 16.40 4.65 1.65
CA ARG A 299 16.34 3.21 2.00
C ARG A 299 17.20 2.44 1.03
N PHE A 300 17.93 1.48 1.59
CA PHE A 300 18.61 0.44 0.82
C PHE A 300 19.40 1.03 -0.37
N ASP A 301 20.18 2.08 -0.06
CA ASP A 301 21.14 2.77 -0.93
C ASP A 301 20.58 3.64 -2.07
N LEU A 302 19.25 3.84 -2.17
CA LEU A 302 18.64 4.79 -3.09
C LEU A 302 18.24 6.11 -2.40
N LYS A 303 18.22 7.22 -3.15
CA LYS A 303 17.39 8.39 -2.79
C LYS A 303 15.94 7.94 -2.87
N GLN A 304 15.39 7.57 -1.72
CA GLN A 304 14.05 7.04 -1.54
C GLN A 304 13.02 8.15 -1.67
N SER A 305 13.44 9.42 -1.49
CA SER A 305 12.63 10.61 -1.67
C SER A 305 11.72 10.48 -2.88
N ASP A 306 12.20 10.13 -4.06
CA ASP A 306 11.33 10.18 -5.24
C ASP A 306 10.27 9.06 -5.24
N ILE A 307 10.62 7.83 -4.87
CA ILE A 307 9.69 6.69 -4.93
C ILE A 307 8.74 6.63 -3.72
N VAL A 308 9.21 6.97 -2.52
CA VAL A 308 8.33 7.14 -1.35
C VAL A 308 7.47 8.37 -1.53
N ASN A 309 7.99 9.49 -2.03
CA ASN A 309 7.15 10.63 -2.36
C ASN A 309 6.11 10.22 -3.40
N ILE A 310 6.47 9.53 -4.48
CA ILE A 310 5.49 8.96 -5.42
C ILE A 310 4.45 8.08 -4.69
N ALA A 311 4.89 7.18 -3.82
CA ALA A 311 4.01 6.25 -3.13
C ALA A 311 3.12 6.91 -2.05
N PHE A 312 3.52 8.05 -1.47
CA PHE A 312 2.82 8.72 -0.36
C PHE A 312 2.18 10.06 -0.76
N GLU A 313 2.82 10.88 -1.60
CA GLU A 313 2.22 12.08 -2.24
C GLU A 313 0.98 11.67 -3.04
N ALA A 314 1.00 10.49 -3.65
CA ALA A 314 -0.14 10.00 -4.39
C ALA A 314 -1.08 9.10 -3.57
N ASP A 315 -0.83 8.77 -2.30
CA ASP A 315 -1.71 7.82 -1.57
C ASP A 315 -2.70 8.53 -0.63
N ASP A 316 -3.70 9.16 -1.24
CA ASP A 316 -4.87 9.77 -0.56
C ASP A 316 -5.96 8.75 -0.18
N SER A 317 -5.72 7.44 -0.36
CA SER A 317 -6.75 6.42 -0.16
C SER A 317 -7.18 6.24 1.31
N PHE A 318 -6.49 6.88 2.24
CA PHE A 318 -6.78 6.78 3.66
C PHE A 318 -7.90 7.75 4.07
N SER A 319 -9.07 7.21 4.38
CA SER A 319 -10.26 8.01 4.69
C SER A 319 -10.06 8.88 5.94
N GLN A 320 -10.71 10.05 5.97
CA GLN A 320 -10.67 10.94 7.14
C GLN A 320 -11.25 10.28 8.40
N ASP A 321 -12.27 9.46 8.24
CA ASP A 321 -12.89 8.75 9.37
C ASP A 321 -11.95 7.69 9.94
N ASP A 322 -11.25 6.94 9.08
CA ASP A 322 -10.21 6.01 9.53
C ASP A 322 -9.05 6.76 10.19
N TYR A 323 -8.67 7.93 9.67
CA TYR A 323 -7.66 8.78 10.29
C TYR A 323 -8.06 9.21 11.69
N ARG A 324 -9.24 9.80 11.88
CA ARG A 324 -9.72 10.22 13.20
C ARG A 324 -9.77 9.04 14.18
N ARG A 325 -10.29 7.90 13.73
CA ARG A 325 -10.39 6.68 14.55
C ARG A 325 -9.03 6.14 14.98
N LEU A 326 -8.08 5.99 14.06
CA LEU A 326 -6.75 5.47 14.38
C LEU A 326 -5.88 6.48 15.11
N ARG A 327 -6.06 7.77 14.86
CA ARG A 327 -5.34 8.82 15.56
C ARG A 327 -5.61 8.79 17.06
N GLN A 328 -6.84 8.50 17.48
CA GLN A 328 -7.12 8.31 18.91
C GLN A 328 -6.29 7.17 19.51
N ALA A 329 -6.20 6.03 18.82
CA ALA A 329 -5.37 4.91 19.25
C ALA A 329 -3.88 5.29 19.37
N VAL A 330 -3.40 6.19 18.51
CA VAL A 330 -2.03 6.72 18.56
C VAL A 330 -1.83 7.68 19.73
N LEU A 331 -2.82 8.54 20.03
CA LEU A 331 -2.80 9.43 21.20
C LEU A 331 -2.72 8.62 22.50
N ASP A 332 -3.43 7.50 22.58
CA ASP A 332 -3.43 6.60 23.74
C ASP A 332 -2.05 5.97 24.01
N LEU A 333 -1.16 5.90 22.99
CA LEU A 333 0.23 5.45 23.17
C LEU A 333 1.11 6.49 23.89
N ASN A 334 0.63 7.72 24.04
CA ASN A 334 1.28 8.85 24.69
C ASN A 334 2.75 9.05 24.25
N ASN A 335 2.99 8.99 22.93
CA ASN A 335 4.31 9.16 22.35
C ASN A 335 4.30 10.22 21.26
N ARG A 336 4.81 11.42 21.59
CA ARG A 336 4.84 12.57 20.68
C ARG A 336 5.43 12.27 19.30
N TYR A 337 6.47 11.43 19.23
CA TYR A 337 7.12 11.10 17.97
C TYR A 337 6.22 10.22 17.10
N ILE A 338 5.53 9.25 17.70
CA ILE A 338 4.58 8.40 16.96
C ILE A 338 3.40 9.22 16.46
N ILE A 339 2.89 10.16 17.28
CA ILE A 339 1.80 11.07 16.89
C ILE A 339 2.23 11.92 15.68
N GLU A 340 3.38 12.60 15.78
CA GLU A 340 3.90 13.42 14.68
C GLU A 340 4.14 12.59 13.40
N ASP A 341 4.74 11.41 13.56
CA ASP A 341 5.04 10.51 12.45
C ASP A 341 3.77 9.96 11.77
N PHE A 342 2.76 9.63 12.57
CA PHE A 342 1.46 9.18 12.09
C PHE A 342 0.74 10.30 11.33
N ASP A 343 0.68 11.50 11.91
CA ASP A 343 0.04 12.67 11.29
C ASP A 343 0.76 13.09 10.00
N CYS A 344 2.08 12.90 9.92
CA CYS A 344 2.87 13.13 8.71
C CYS A 344 2.46 12.18 7.56
N ILE A 345 2.23 10.91 7.88
CA ILE A 345 1.93 9.88 6.88
C ILE A 345 0.44 9.84 6.51
N PHE A 346 -0.46 9.90 7.49
CA PHE A 346 -1.87 9.52 7.31
C PHE A 346 -2.84 10.69 7.17
N ALA A 347 -2.50 11.90 7.62
CA ALA A 347 -3.40 13.05 7.45
C ALA A 347 -3.53 13.41 5.96
N GLN A 348 -4.73 13.54 5.41
CA GLN A 348 -4.87 14.09 4.05
C GLN A 348 -4.61 15.60 4.07
N ILE A 349 -4.14 16.13 2.93
CA ILE A 349 -4.01 17.57 2.73
C ILE A 349 -4.75 17.92 1.44
N ASP A 350 -5.76 18.76 1.56
CA ASP A 350 -6.42 19.37 0.41
C ASP A 350 -5.54 20.49 -0.13
N PHE A 351 -4.67 20.13 -1.08
CA PHE A 351 -3.78 21.09 -1.72
C PHE A 351 -4.54 22.07 -2.61
N ASP A 352 -5.73 21.71 -3.13
CA ASP A 352 -6.52 22.65 -3.93
C ASP A 352 -7.09 23.74 -3.03
N ALA A 353 -7.72 23.37 -1.91
CA ALA A 353 -8.17 24.32 -0.91
C ALA A 353 -7.03 25.17 -0.33
N LEU A 354 -5.85 24.56 -0.11
CA LEU A 354 -4.67 25.31 0.33
C LEU A 354 -4.20 26.33 -0.73
N CYS A 355 -4.18 25.95 -2.01
CA CYS A 355 -3.81 26.84 -3.10
C CYS A 355 -4.80 28.00 -3.21
N GLU A 356 -6.10 27.71 -3.20
CA GLU A 356 -7.16 28.71 -3.25
C GLU A 356 -7.04 29.70 -2.09
N ALA A 357 -6.93 29.20 -0.85
CA ALA A 357 -6.78 30.05 0.33
C ALA A 357 -5.50 30.91 0.27
N TYR A 358 -4.40 30.36 -0.25
CA TYR A 358 -3.15 31.09 -0.40
C TYR A 358 -3.26 32.26 -1.40
N TYR A 359 -3.84 32.02 -2.58
CA TYR A 359 -4.01 33.08 -3.57
C TYR A 359 -5.07 34.10 -3.18
N CYS A 360 -6.15 33.69 -2.48
CA CYS A 360 -7.09 34.64 -1.88
C CYS A 360 -6.38 35.59 -0.90
N GLN A 361 -5.59 35.03 0.03
CA GLN A 361 -4.85 35.81 1.02
C GLN A 361 -3.89 36.82 0.37
N ILE A 362 -3.15 36.41 -0.66
CA ILE A 362 -2.23 37.29 -1.39
C ILE A 362 -2.96 38.42 -2.13
N ASN A 363 -4.14 38.13 -2.69
CA ASN A 363 -4.91 39.12 -3.45
C ASN A 363 -5.67 40.12 -2.56
N GLU A 364 -6.05 39.70 -1.35
CA GLU A 364 -6.83 40.53 -0.42
C GLU A 364 -5.95 41.40 0.48
N ASP A 365 -4.88 40.84 1.07
CA ASP A 365 -3.91 41.59 1.88
C ASP A 365 -2.57 40.84 2.00
N GLU A 366 -1.58 41.25 1.18
CA GLU A 366 -0.27 40.60 1.09
C GLU A 366 0.52 40.65 2.41
N ASP A 367 0.25 41.66 3.25
CA ASP A 367 0.97 41.93 4.51
C ASP A 367 0.55 41.01 5.66
N GLU A 368 -0.53 40.22 5.51
CA GLU A 368 -0.98 39.26 6.52
C GLU A 368 -0.17 37.96 6.53
N ILE A 369 0.64 37.68 5.50
CA ILE A 369 1.56 36.53 5.49
C ILE A 369 2.95 36.99 5.98
N PRO A 370 3.43 36.50 7.15
CA PRO A 370 4.75 36.87 7.65
C PRO A 370 5.85 36.59 6.62
N GLU A 371 6.72 37.57 6.40
CA GLU A 371 7.80 37.52 5.41
C GLU A 371 8.69 36.26 5.58
N ALA A 372 8.94 35.87 6.84
CA ALA A 372 9.73 34.69 7.20
C ALA A 372 9.16 33.35 6.68
N ILE A 373 7.87 33.31 6.35
CA ILE A 373 7.18 32.09 5.88
C ILE A 373 6.66 32.21 4.44
N ARG A 374 6.71 33.40 3.81
CA ARG A 374 6.13 33.65 2.49
C ARG A 374 6.72 32.73 1.40
N ALA A 375 8.04 32.78 1.16
CA ALA A 375 8.69 31.96 0.15
C ALA A 375 8.63 30.43 0.46
N PRO A 376 8.83 29.98 1.72
CA PRO A 376 8.63 28.56 2.06
C PRO A 376 7.19 28.08 1.87
N LEU A 377 6.19 28.91 2.16
CA LEU A 377 4.77 28.58 1.94
C LEU A 377 4.45 28.50 0.45
N GLU A 378 4.98 29.44 -0.33
CA GLU A 378 4.88 29.43 -1.79
C GLU A 378 5.46 28.14 -2.38
N GLU A 379 6.63 27.70 -1.91
CA GLU A 379 7.23 26.44 -2.33
C GLU A 379 6.32 25.24 -2.01
N VAL A 380 5.69 25.23 -0.85
CA VAL A 380 4.74 24.18 -0.44
C VAL A 380 3.52 24.14 -1.35
N VAL A 381 2.92 25.30 -1.62
CA VAL A 381 1.74 25.47 -2.48
C VAL A 381 2.04 24.99 -3.91
N HIS A 382 3.14 25.45 -4.50
CA HIS A 382 3.52 25.07 -5.87
C HIS A 382 3.98 23.62 -6.00
N SER A 383 4.74 23.12 -5.02
CA SER A 383 5.25 21.75 -5.07
C SER A 383 4.17 20.69 -4.82
N ARG A 384 3.05 21.08 -4.19
CA ARG A 384 1.97 20.19 -3.75
C ARG A 384 2.48 18.95 -3.01
N SER A 385 3.58 19.13 -2.28
CA SER A 385 4.27 18.03 -1.61
C SER A 385 3.84 17.94 -0.16
N LYS A 386 3.17 16.84 0.20
CA LYS A 386 2.73 16.54 1.57
C LYS A 386 3.87 16.60 2.58
N LEU A 387 5.04 16.07 2.21
CA LEU A 387 6.22 16.10 3.06
C LEU A 387 6.69 17.54 3.30
N LYS A 388 6.81 18.35 2.24
CA LYS A 388 7.21 19.76 2.37
C LYS A 388 6.21 20.55 3.20
N PHE A 389 4.90 20.35 2.99
CA PHE A 389 3.85 20.96 3.80
C PHE A 389 4.01 20.64 5.28
N LYS A 390 4.23 19.36 5.62
CA LYS A 390 4.39 18.93 7.02
C LYS A 390 5.70 19.43 7.63
N GLN A 391 6.80 19.44 6.87
CA GLN A 391 8.08 20.02 7.29
C GLN A 391 7.96 21.53 7.53
N PHE A 392 7.28 22.25 6.63
CA PHE A 392 6.94 23.66 6.79
C PHE A 392 6.13 23.90 8.06
N SER A 393 5.00 23.19 8.20
CA SER A 393 4.10 23.32 9.36
C SER A 393 4.81 23.06 10.69
N LYS A 394 5.74 22.08 10.70
CA LYS A 394 6.57 21.78 11.87
C LYS A 394 7.62 22.85 12.14
N ARG A 395 8.35 23.29 11.11
CA ARG A 395 9.44 24.27 11.21
C ARG A 395 8.93 25.63 11.67
N TYR A 396 7.76 26.04 11.19
CA TYR A 396 7.20 27.37 11.41
C TYR A 396 6.02 27.38 12.40
N ARG A 397 5.82 26.31 13.17
CA ARG A 397 4.70 26.16 14.12
C ARG A 397 4.50 27.39 15.01
N SER A 398 5.57 27.91 15.61
CA SER A 398 5.48 29.08 16.52
C SER A 398 5.05 30.36 15.80
N ILE A 399 5.43 30.54 14.53
CA ILE A 399 4.99 31.68 13.72
C ILE A 399 3.53 31.50 13.36
N LEU A 400 3.15 30.30 12.93
CA LEU A 400 1.78 29.96 12.56
C LEU A 400 0.81 30.14 13.75
N GLU A 401 1.20 29.73 14.96
CA GLU A 401 0.42 29.92 16.19
C GLU A 401 0.12 31.40 16.48
N GLY A 402 1.03 32.31 16.13
CA GLY A 402 0.86 33.76 16.28
C GLY A 402 0.13 34.45 15.14
N CYS A 403 -0.14 33.77 14.02
CA CYS A 403 -0.91 34.34 12.91
C CYS A 403 -2.40 34.41 13.26
N ALA A 404 -3.06 35.49 12.83
CA ALA A 404 -4.52 35.64 12.92
C ALA A 404 -5.23 34.46 12.26
N SER A 405 -6.43 34.12 12.75
CA SER A 405 -7.23 33.04 12.17
C SER A 405 -7.75 33.49 10.79
N SER A 406 -7.10 33.02 9.74
CA SER A 406 -7.57 33.10 8.36
C SER A 406 -7.76 31.69 7.80
N ALA A 407 -8.55 31.54 6.73
CA ALA A 407 -8.79 30.24 6.10
C ALA A 407 -7.47 29.53 5.74
N LEU A 408 -6.46 30.28 5.27
CA LEU A 408 -5.13 29.76 4.99
C LEU A 408 -4.46 29.19 6.24
N PHE A 409 -4.40 29.96 7.33
CA PHE A 409 -3.73 29.52 8.55
C PHE A 409 -4.50 28.41 9.29
N GLU A 410 -5.82 28.37 9.18
CA GLU A 410 -6.63 27.25 9.66
C GLU A 410 -6.33 25.97 8.87
N ILE A 411 -6.27 26.04 7.54
CA ILE A 411 -5.88 24.91 6.68
C ILE A 411 -4.47 24.44 7.02
N ILE A 412 -3.53 25.35 7.28
CA ILE A 412 -2.15 25.02 7.65
C ILE A 412 -2.08 24.38 9.05
N LYS A 413 -2.73 24.96 10.05
CA LYS A 413 -2.71 24.49 11.45
C LYS A 413 -3.36 23.13 11.62
N TYR A 414 -4.52 22.95 11.00
CA TYR A 414 -5.31 21.73 11.15
C TYR A 414 -5.04 20.71 10.03
N GLY A 415 -4.30 21.11 8.99
CA GLY A 415 -3.94 20.27 7.86
C GLY A 415 -5.20 19.82 7.12
N ALA A 416 -5.87 20.74 6.42
CA ALA A 416 -7.09 20.49 5.66
C ALA A 416 -8.00 19.40 6.27
N VAL A 417 -8.30 19.53 7.56
CA VAL A 417 -9.56 18.98 8.05
C VAL A 417 -10.60 19.79 7.29
N SER A 418 -11.56 19.13 6.63
CA SER A 418 -12.74 19.80 6.13
C SER A 418 -13.39 20.56 7.28
N VAL A 419 -13.04 21.84 7.46
CA VAL A 419 -13.73 22.78 8.36
C VAL A 419 -15.02 23.27 7.67
N ILE A 420 -15.25 22.90 6.42
CA ILE A 420 -16.54 23.11 5.75
C ILE A 420 -17.51 22.00 6.19
N GLY A 421 -18.04 22.15 7.39
CA GLY A 421 -19.04 21.24 7.95
C GLY A 421 -19.35 21.52 9.42
N GLY A 422 -19.82 22.72 9.75
CA GLY A 422 -20.39 23.01 11.07
C GLY A 422 -20.34 24.48 11.49
N ILE A 423 -21.20 25.31 10.90
CA ILE A 423 -22.03 26.26 11.65
C ILE A 423 -23.45 25.71 11.60
#